data_AF-A0A956HS36-F1
#
_entry.id   AF-A0A956HS36-F1
#
_cell.length_a   1.000
_cell.length_b   1.000
_cell.length_c   1.000
_cell.angle_alpha   90.00
_cell.angle_beta   90.00
_cell.angle_gamma   90.00
#
_symmetry.space_group_name_H-M   'P 1'
#
loop_
_entity.id
_entity.type
_entity.pdbx_description
1 polymer ?
#
loop_
_entity_poly.entity_id
_entity_poly.type
_entity_poly.pdbx_seq_one_letter_code
_entity_poly.pdbx_strand_id
1 'polypeptide(L)' 'MRYGIFSDTHANLPALEAVMRCFDAEKVDALICLGDTVGYGSQPNECCDIVRKNAKHTILGNHDAAVAGRIDYSYYYDA' A
#
# COMPACT_ATOMS: atom_id res chain seq x y z
N MET A 1 -12.30 -17.24 -9.73
CA MET A 1 -11.88 -15.84 -9.52
C MET A 1 -11.16 -15.77 -8.18
N ARG A 2 -9.88 -15.39 -8.18
CA ARG A 2 -8.99 -15.33 -7.03
C ARG A 2 -8.58 -13.88 -6.80
N TYR A 3 -8.69 -13.41 -5.56
CA TYR A 3 -8.31 -12.05 -5.17
C TYR A 3 -7.04 -12.06 -4.33
N GLY A 4 -6.17 -11.10 -4.58
CA GLY A 4 -4.97 -10.84 -3.80
C GLY A 4 -5.20 -9.59 -2.98
N ILE A 5 -5.20 -9.73 -1.67
CA ILE A 5 -5.45 -8.64 -0.74
C ILE A 5 -4.15 -8.36 0.00
N PHE A 6 -3.73 -7.10 0.03
CA PHE A 6 -2.51 -6.67 0.70
C PHE A 6 -2.70 -5.30 1.34
N SER A 7 -1.87 -4.97 2.33
CA SER A 7 -1.98 -3.77 3.16
C SER A 7 -0.61 -3.37 3.69
N ASP A 8 -0.52 -2.20 4.33
CA ASP A 8 0.58 -1.80 5.23
C ASP A 8 1.94 -1.92 4.55
N THR A 9 2.02 -1.48 3.29
CA THR A 9 3.28 -1.51 2.54
C THR A 9 4.29 -0.56 3.17
N HIS A 10 3.83 0.59 3.67
CA HIS A 10 4.66 1.60 4.33
C HIS A 10 5.96 1.89 3.58
N ALA A 11 5.84 2.19 2.28
CA ALA A 11 6.96 2.52 1.41
C ALA A 11 8.08 1.47 1.34
N ASN A 12 7.79 0.21 1.71
CA ASN A 12 8.72 -0.92 1.62
C ASN A 12 8.64 -1.55 0.21
N LEU A 13 9.35 -0.93 -0.74
CA LEU A 13 9.34 -1.39 -2.13
C LEU A 13 9.79 -2.85 -2.29
N PRO A 14 10.90 -3.33 -1.67
CA PRO A 14 11.32 -4.72 -1.82
C PRO A 14 10.27 -5.73 -1.36
N ALA A 15 9.56 -5.45 -0.27
CA ALA A 15 8.48 -6.29 0.21
C ALA A 15 7.28 -6.27 -0.76
N LEU A 16 6.87 -5.08 -1.23
CA LEU A 16 5.77 -4.96 -2.19
C LEU A 16 6.07 -5.72 -3.48
N GLU A 17 7.27 -5.58 -4.05
CA GLU A 17 7.67 -6.30 -5.26
C GLU A 17 7.65 -7.82 -5.06
N ALA A 18 8.06 -8.31 -3.88
CA ALA A 18 7.99 -9.73 -3.56
C ALA A 18 6.54 -10.23 -3.52
N VAL A 19 5.63 -9.45 -2.93
CA VAL A 19 4.19 -9.76 -2.90
C VAL A 19 3.59 -9.73 -4.32
N MET A 20 3.93 -8.75 -5.15
CA MET A 20 3.47 -8.69 -6.54
C MET A 20 3.91 -9.92 -7.35
N ARG A 21 5.17 -10.36 -7.19
CA ARG A 21 5.66 -11.61 -7.81
C ARG A 21 4.89 -12.85 -7.33
N CYS A 22 4.55 -12.91 -6.04
CA CYS A 22 3.73 -13.99 -5.50
C CYS A 22 2.33 -14.01 -6.14
N PHE A 23 1.67 -12.85 -6.26
CA PHE A 23 0.35 -12.77 -6.88
C PHE A 23 0.36 -13.13 -8.37
N ASP A 24 1.40 -12.77 -9.10
CA ASP A 24 1.57 -13.19 -10.50
C ASP A 24 1.73 -14.72 -10.62
N ALA A 25 2.59 -15.31 -9.79
CA ALA A 25 2.80 -16.76 -9.74
C ALA A 25 1.52 -17.55 -9.39
N GLU A 26 0.73 -17.01 -8.46
CA GLU A 26 -0.55 -17.58 -8.02
C GLU A 26 -1.72 -17.31 -8.97
N LYS A 27 -1.47 -16.60 -10.09
CA LYS A 27 -2.44 -16.22 -11.13
C LYS A 27 -3.68 -15.55 -10.55
N VAL A 28 -3.45 -14.56 -9.69
CA VAL A 28 -4.52 -13.80 -9.05
C VAL A 28 -5.24 -12.93 -10.11
N ASP A 29 -6.57 -12.93 -10.09
CA ASP A 29 -7.40 -12.25 -11.10
C ASP A 29 -7.57 -10.74 -10.82
N ALA A 30 -7.52 -10.34 -9.54
CA ALA A 30 -7.65 -8.94 -9.13
C ALA A 30 -6.95 -8.66 -7.80
N LEU A 31 -6.32 -7.50 -7.70
CA LEU A 31 -5.62 -7.05 -6.50
C LEU A 31 -6.42 -5.98 -5.77
N ILE A 32 -6.41 -6.03 -4.44
CA ILE A 32 -7.06 -5.07 -3.54
C ILE A 32 -6.02 -4.60 -2.52
N CYS A 33 -5.81 -3.29 -2.44
CA CYS A 33 -4.95 -2.65 -1.45
C CYS A 33 -5.78 -2.10 -0.30
N LEU A 34 -5.42 -2.42 0.94
CA LEU A 34 -6.13 -1.96 2.13
C LEU A 34 -5.56 -0.63 2.71
N GLY A 35 -4.65 0.01 1.98
CA GLY A 35 -4.08 1.30 2.35
C GLY A 35 -2.74 1.16 3.07
N ASP A 36 -2.33 2.25 3.69
CA ASP A 36 -1.03 2.42 4.33
C ASP A 36 0.11 2.09 3.37
N THR A 37 0.01 2.68 2.18
CA THR A 37 1.02 2.56 1.12
C THR A 37 2.26 3.38 1.45
N VAL A 38 2.08 4.54 2.10
CA VAL A 38 3.16 5.43 2.56
C VAL A 38 3.41 5.32 4.07
N GLY A 39 4.41 6.05 4.55
CA GLY A 39 4.93 5.95 5.93
C GLY A 39 6.23 5.18 5.99
N TYR A 40 6.88 5.15 7.16
CA TYR A 40 8.10 4.45 7.59
C TYR A 40 9.26 4.21 6.59
N GLY A 41 9.03 3.56 5.45
CA GLY A 41 10.03 3.25 4.43
C GLY A 41 10.42 4.44 3.54
N SER A 42 11.45 4.22 2.71
CA SER A 42 12.12 5.26 1.94
C SER A 42 11.60 5.44 0.51
N GLN A 43 10.71 4.57 0.02
CA GLN A 43 10.29 4.52 -1.39
C GLN A 43 8.77 4.68 -1.57
N PRO A 44 8.16 5.77 -1.06
CA PRO A 44 6.71 5.94 -1.05
C PRO A 44 6.14 6.14 -2.46
N ASN A 45 6.86 6.83 -3.35
CA ASN A 45 6.39 7.14 -4.69
C ASN A 45 6.32 5.88 -5.55
N GLU A 46 7.37 5.06 -5.52
CA GLU A 46 7.44 3.79 -6.24
C GLU A 46 6.35 2.83 -5.77
N CYS A 47 6.11 2.76 -4.45
CA CYS A 47 5.03 1.97 -3.90
C CYS A 47 3.65 2.48 -4.36
N CYS A 48 3.43 3.79 -4.32
CA CYS A 48 2.19 4.41 -4.81
C CYS A 48 1.95 4.13 -6.30
N ASP A 49 2.99 4.17 -7.13
CA ASP A 49 2.89 3.90 -8.56
C ASP A 49 2.54 2.43 -8.83
N ILE A 50 3.14 1.48 -8.09
CA ILE A 50 2.78 0.06 -8.17
C ILE A 50 1.33 -0.15 -7.75
N VAL A 51 0.90 0.41 -6.61
CA VAL A 51 -0.48 0.28 -6.14
C VAL A 51 -1.45 0.88 -7.17
N ARG A 52 -1.20 2.09 -7.65
CA ARG A 52 -2.03 2.78 -8.65
C ARG A 52 -2.15 2.00 -9.95
N LYS A 53 -1.08 1.35 -10.39
CA LYS A 53 -1.05 0.59 -11.65
C LYS A 53 -1.76 -0.76 -11.54
N ASN A 54 -1.65 -1.45 -10.40
CA ASN A 54 -2.01 -2.86 -10.31
C ASN A 54 -3.25 -3.15 -9.43
N ALA A 55 -3.54 -2.32 -8.43
CA ALA A 55 -4.68 -2.54 -7.55
C ALA A 55 -5.98 -2.13 -8.25
N LYS A 56 -6.97 -3.03 -8.26
CA LYS A 56 -8.32 -2.77 -8.77
C LYS A 56 -9.09 -1.83 -7.84
N HIS A 57 -8.90 -2.02 -6.54
CA HIS A 57 -9.50 -1.20 -5.49
C HIS A 57 -8.47 -0.90 -4.42
N THR A 58 -8.51 0.32 -3.90
CA THR A 58 -7.68 0.77 -2.79
C THR A 58 -8.56 1.54 -1.81
N ILE A 59 -8.45 1.22 -0.52
CA ILE A 59 -9.01 2.06 0.54
C ILE A 59 -7.90 2.92 1.16
N LEU A 60 -8.31 4.01 1.80
CA LEU A 60 -7.38 4.97 2.40
C LEU A 60 -6.97 4.50 3.80
N GLY A 61 -5.67 4.22 3.99
CA GLY A 61 -5.11 3.95 5.31
C GLY A 61 -4.88 5.24 6.12
N ASN A 62 -4.61 5.13 7.41
CA ASN A 62 -4.36 6.28 8.28
C ASN A 62 -3.06 7.01 7.91
N HIS A 63 -1.98 6.31 7.56
CA HIS A 63 -0.75 6.97 7.13
C HIS A 63 -0.93 7.71 5.80
N ASP A 64 -1.68 7.11 4.87
CA ASP A 64 -2.03 7.77 3.61
C ASP A 64 -2.88 9.03 3.87
N ALA A 65 -3.87 8.92 4.77
CA ALA A 65 -4.74 10.02 5.15
C ALA A 65 -3.94 11.17 5.80
N ALA A 66 -2.96 10.86 6.65
CA ALA A 66 -2.15 11.85 7.34
C ALA A 66 -1.31 12.66 6.35
N VAL A 67 -0.62 11.97 5.43
CA VAL A 67 0.17 12.63 4.37
C VAL A 67 -0.72 13.40 3.40
N ALA A 68 -1.93 12.93 3.13
CA ALA A 68 -2.90 13.64 2.29
C ALA A 68 -3.62 14.81 3.00
N GLY A 69 -3.26 15.13 4.26
CA GLY A 69 -3.88 16.22 5.03
C GLY A 69 -5.34 15.96 5.42
N ARG A 70 -5.73 14.68 5.54
CA ARG A 70 -7.11 14.26 5.88
C ARG A 70 -7.29 13.87 7.34
N ILE A 71 -6.20 13.62 8.05
CA ILE A 71 -6.18 13.43 9.51
C ILE A 71 -5.00 14.19 10.12
N ASP A 72 -5.11 14.54 11.40
CA ASP A 72 -4.01 15.13 12.15
C ASP A 72 -2.89 14.10 12.35
N TYR A 73 -1.68 14.45 11.93
CA TYR A 73 -0.52 13.58 12.03
C TYR A 73 0.22 13.73 13.37
N SER A 74 -0.13 14.69 14.22
CA SER A 74 0.55 14.87 15.52
C SER A 74 0.45 13.63 16.41
N TYR A 75 -0.66 12.88 16.27
CA TYR A 75 -0.92 11.62 16.99
C TYR A 75 0.24 10.61 16.90
N TYR A 76 1.00 10.59 15.79
CA TYR A 76 2.14 9.69 15.63
C TYR A 76 3.39 10.09 16.41
N TYR A 77 3.43 11.32 16.93
CA TYR A 77 4.56 11.88 17.69
C TYR A 77 4.25 12.07 19.18
N ASP A 78 2.97 12.01 19.55
CA ASP A 78 2.48 12.24 20.92
C ASP A 78 2.41 10.94 21.77
N ALA A 79 2.86 9.80 21.24
CA ALA A 79 2.79 8.47 21.86
C ALA A 79 4.10 8.00 22.52
#